data_AF-A0A377LUQ2-F1
#
_entry.id   AF-A0A377LUQ2-F1
#
_cell.length_a   1.000
_cell.length_b   1.000
_cell.length_c   1.000
_cell.angle_alpha   90.00
_cell.angle_beta   90.00
_cell.angle_gamma   90.00
#
_symmetry.space_group_name_H-M   'P 1'
#
loop_
_entity.id
_entity.type
_entity.pdbx_description
1 polymer ?
#
loop_
_entity_poly.entity_id
_entity_poly.type
_entity_poly.pdbx_seq_one_letter_code
_entity_poly.pdbx_strand_id
1 'polypeptide(L)'
;MTTCTPRAAWGNLLRRLHFYVGLFVGPFIFFAALTGTLYVATPQLENILYRHALHTDSVGELQPLAEQIAVAEKNIGTELRLYAVRPGLAAGETTRVMFADPSLGPSETRAIFIDPLLLRCVAI
;
A
#
# COMPACT_ATOMS: atom_id res chain seq x y z
N MET A 1 56.41 -4.42 -32.15
CA MET A 1 55.82 -5.15 -31.00
C MET A 1 55.47 -4.15 -29.92
N THR A 2 54.20 -3.79 -29.77
CA THR A 2 53.74 -2.88 -28.71
C THR A 2 53.42 -3.70 -27.47
N THR A 3 54.31 -3.69 -26.47
CA THR A 3 54.06 -4.33 -25.17
C THR A 3 53.06 -3.48 -24.40
N CYS A 4 51.80 -3.90 -24.33
CA CYS A 4 50.81 -3.28 -23.44
C CYS A 4 51.26 -3.51 -21.98
N THR A 5 51.41 -2.43 -21.22
CA THR A 5 51.67 -2.54 -19.78
C THR A 5 50.48 -3.26 -19.11
N PRO A 6 50.73 -4.18 -18.17
CA PRO A 6 49.69 -5.03 -17.57
C PRO A 6 48.54 -4.23 -16.92
N ARG A 7 48.81 -3.02 -16.44
CA ARG A 7 47.78 -2.11 -15.90
C ARG A 7 46.78 -1.63 -16.97
N ALA A 8 47.25 -1.35 -18.19
CA ALA A 8 46.41 -0.94 -19.30
C ALA A 8 45.56 -2.10 -19.84
N ALA A 9 46.08 -3.33 -19.80
CA ALA A 9 45.33 -4.53 -20.13
C ALA A 9 44.19 -4.79 -19.13
N TRP A 10 44.47 -4.63 -17.83
CA TRP A 10 43.46 -4.81 -16.76
C TRP A 10 42.32 -3.78 -16.86
N GLY A 11 42.65 -2.50 -17.11
CA GLY A 11 41.62 -1.46 -17.29
C GLY A 11 40.70 -1.75 -18.49
N ASN A 12 41.25 -2.24 -19.59
CA ASN A 12 40.45 -2.63 -20.75
C ASN A 12 39.57 -3.86 -20.48
N LEU A 13 40.05 -4.84 -19.73
CA LEU A 13 39.27 -6.00 -19.31
C LEU A 13 38.08 -5.59 -18.43
N LEU A 14 38.32 -4.77 -17.39
CA LEU A 14 37.27 -4.30 -16.48
C LEU A 14 36.18 -3.53 -17.22
N ARG A 15 36.56 -2.69 -18.18
CA ARG A 15 35.58 -1.94 -19.00
C ARG A 15 34.71 -2.86 -19.85
N ARG A 16 35.32 -3.88 -20.48
CA ARG A 16 34.56 -4.90 -21.24
C ARG A 16 33.64 -5.70 -20.32
N LEU A 17 34.14 -6.13 -19.17
CA LEU A 17 33.36 -6.85 -18.16
C LEU A 17 32.17 -6.01 -17.69
N HIS A 18 32.40 -4.76 -17.29
CA HIS A 18 31.34 -3.86 -16.84
C HIS A 18 30.29 -3.63 -17.93
N PHE A 19 30.70 -3.47 -19.19
CA PHE A 19 29.77 -3.35 -20.32
C PHE A 19 28.89 -4.59 -20.48
N TYR A 20 29.48 -5.79 -20.46
CA TYR A 20 28.70 -7.02 -20.56
C TYR A 20 27.80 -7.25 -19.35
N VAL A 21 28.26 -6.96 -18.14
CA VAL A 21 27.42 -6.98 -16.94
C VAL A 21 26.26 -6.00 -17.08
N GLY A 22 26.52 -4.77 -17.51
CA GLY A 22 25.47 -3.77 -17.75
C GLY A 22 24.46 -4.22 -18.81
N LEU A 23 24.92 -4.82 -19.91
CA LEU A 23 24.05 -5.29 -20.99
C LEU A 23 23.18 -6.47 -20.58
N PHE A 24 23.74 -7.46 -19.87
CA PHE A 24 23.01 -8.68 -19.52
C PHE A 24 22.27 -8.58 -18.17
N VAL A 25 22.85 -7.93 -17.16
CA VAL A 25 22.29 -7.83 -15.81
C VAL A 25 21.48 -6.54 -15.62
N GLY A 26 21.85 -5.46 -16.32
CA GLY A 26 21.17 -4.17 -16.24
C GLY A 26 19.66 -4.23 -16.46
N PRO A 27 19.14 -4.97 -17.47
CA PRO A 27 17.69 -5.12 -17.65
C PRO A 27 16.99 -5.72 -16.43
N PHE A 28 17.59 -6.72 -15.78
CA PHE A 28 17.01 -7.34 -14.58
C PHE A 28 17.02 -6.37 -13.40
N ILE A 29 18.10 -5.62 -13.20
CA ILE A 29 18.17 -4.57 -12.17
C ILE A 29 17.12 -3.49 -12.44
N PHE A 30 16.96 -3.09 -13.70
CA PHE A 30 15.95 -2.11 -14.09
C PHE A 30 14.54 -2.61 -13.78
N PHE A 31 14.18 -3.83 -14.19
CA PHE A 31 12.87 -4.38 -13.90
C PHE A 31 12.63 -4.54 -12.40
N ALA A 32 13.61 -5.07 -11.65
CA ALA A 32 13.52 -5.19 -10.19
C ALA A 32 13.30 -3.83 -9.52
N ALA A 33 14.04 -2.80 -9.93
CA ALA A 33 13.91 -1.44 -9.41
C ALA A 33 12.57 -0.81 -9.81
N LEU A 34 12.12 -1.04 -11.04
CA LEU A 34 10.84 -0.53 -11.54
C LEU A 34 9.67 -1.16 -10.78
N THR A 35 9.65 -2.49 -10.66
CA THR A 35 8.59 -3.19 -9.92
C THR A 35 8.63 -2.86 -8.43
N GLY A 36 9.82 -2.74 -7.83
CA GLY A 36 9.96 -2.33 -6.43
C GLY A 36 9.44 -0.91 -6.20
N THR A 37 9.78 0.03 -7.10
CA THR A 37 9.26 1.40 -7.07
C THR A 37 7.75 1.42 -7.20
N LEU A 38 7.18 0.70 -8.16
CA LEU A 38 5.72 0.61 -8.34
C LEU A 38 5.04 0.03 -7.11
N TYR A 39 5.61 -1.01 -6.49
CA TYR A 39 5.09 -1.59 -5.26
C TYR A 39 5.06 -0.57 -4.11
N VAL A 40 6.16 0.15 -3.89
CA VAL A 40 6.26 1.19 -2.84
C VAL A 40 5.40 2.41 -3.14
N ALA A 41 5.06 2.67 -4.41
CA ALA A 41 4.17 3.76 -4.83
C ALA A 41 2.67 3.45 -4.64
N THR A 42 2.31 2.21 -4.33
CA THR A 42 0.91 1.78 -4.19
C THR A 42 0.13 2.60 -3.16
N PRO A 43 0.61 2.82 -1.92
CA PRO A 43 -0.13 3.59 -0.93
C PRO A 43 -0.43 5.04 -1.36
N GLN A 44 0.50 5.66 -2.09
CA GLN A 44 0.34 7.02 -2.61
C GLN A 44 -0.74 7.06 -3.70
N LEU A 45 -0.77 6.06 -4.58
CA LEU A 45 -1.81 5.91 -5.59
C LEU A 45 -3.18 5.62 -4.95
N GLU A 46 -3.24 4.74 -3.96
CA GLU A 46 -4.45 4.41 -3.22
C GLU A 46 -5.02 5.65 -2.50
N ASN A 47 -4.18 6.45 -1.84
CA ASN A 47 -4.62 7.69 -1.17
C ASN A 47 -5.23 8.70 -2.15
N ILE A 48 -4.76 8.74 -3.40
CA ILE A 48 -5.32 9.63 -4.42
C ILE A 48 -6.64 9.07 -4.93
N LEU A 49 -6.69 7.79 -5.30
CA LEU A 49 -7.87 7.15 -5.90
C LEU A 49 -9.01 6.98 -4.90
N TYR A 50 -8.71 6.61 -3.66
CA TYR A 50 -9.66 6.31 -2.60
C TYR A 50 -9.74 7.41 -1.54
N ARG A 51 -9.36 8.65 -1.88
CA ARG A 51 -9.37 9.80 -0.95
C ARG A 51 -10.69 9.92 -0.18
N HIS A 52 -11.82 9.77 -0.87
CA HIS A 52 -13.15 9.89 -0.27
C HIS A 52 -13.48 8.76 0.72
N ALA A 53 -12.88 7.59 0.57
CA ALA A 53 -13.08 6.46 1.48
C ALA A 53 -12.12 6.51 2.67
N LEU A 54 -10.89 6.99 2.45
CA LEU A 54 -9.83 7.03 3.46
C LEU A 54 -9.88 8.29 4.32
N HIS A 55 -10.38 9.40 3.76
CA HIS A 55 -10.43 10.70 4.43
C HIS A 55 -11.84 11.27 4.57
N THR A 56 -12.03 12.08 5.61
CA THR A 56 -13.25 12.85 5.84
C THR A 56 -12.94 14.32 6.10
N ASP A 57 -13.77 15.21 5.58
CA ASP A 57 -13.68 16.67 5.84
C ASP A 57 -14.50 17.09 7.08
N SER A 58 -15.05 16.13 7.83
CA SER A 58 -15.86 16.37 9.01
C SER A 58 -15.05 17.01 10.15
N VAL A 59 -15.66 17.94 10.87
CA VAL A 59 -15.06 18.68 12.00
C VAL A 59 -15.90 18.45 13.26
N GLY A 60 -15.25 18.15 14.39
CA GLY A 60 -15.91 17.88 15.65
C GLY A 60 -15.06 17.06 16.63
N GLU A 61 -15.70 16.51 17.64
CA GLU A 61 -15.08 15.58 18.60
C GLU A 61 -15.12 14.13 18.08
N LEU A 62 -14.10 13.35 18.41
CA LEU A 62 -14.05 11.93 18.08
C LEU A 62 -15.10 11.16 18.89
N GLN A 63 -15.93 10.39 18.20
CA GLN A 63 -16.93 9.54 18.84
C GLN A 63 -16.30 8.24 19.36
N PRO A 64 -16.87 7.59 20.39
CA PRO A 64 -16.34 6.34 20.94
C PRO A 64 -16.19 5.25 19.87
N LEU A 65 -15.08 4.51 19.91
CA LEU A 65 -14.81 3.44 18.93
C LEU A 65 -15.92 2.37 18.90
N ALA A 66 -16.56 2.10 20.05
CA ALA A 66 -17.69 1.18 20.14
C ALA A 66 -18.88 1.63 19.29
N GLU A 67 -19.18 2.93 19.25
CA GLU A 67 -20.27 3.48 18.43
C GLU A 67 -19.93 3.39 16.94
N GLN A 68 -18.67 3.61 16.58
CA GLN A 68 -18.19 3.47 15.20
C GLN A 68 -18.33 2.01 14.72
N ILE A 69 -17.96 1.03 15.56
CA ILE A 69 -18.12 -0.40 15.26
C ILE A 69 -19.60 -0.76 15.11
N ALA A 70 -20.47 -0.29 16.01
CA ALA A 70 -21.90 -0.55 15.94
C ALA A 70 -22.53 -0.02 14.63
N VAL A 71 -22.08 1.14 14.14
CA VAL A 71 -22.50 1.66 12.83
C VAL A 71 -22.00 0.76 11.70
N ALA A 72 -20.76 0.28 11.75
CA ALA A 72 -20.23 -0.62 10.73
C ALA A 72 -21.01 -1.95 10.67
N GLU A 73 -21.30 -2.56 11.82
CA GLU A 73 -22.09 -3.78 11.94
C GLU A 73 -23.49 -3.59 11.34
N LYS A 74 -24.14 -2.46 11.64
CA LYS A 74 -25.46 -2.11 11.09
C LYS A 74 -25.45 -1.98 9.56
N ASN A 75 -24.38 -1.40 8.98
CA ASN A 75 -24.28 -1.20 7.53
C ASN A 75 -24.05 -2.51 6.76
N ILE A 76 -23.37 -3.48 7.37
CA ILE A 76 -23.18 -4.81 6.77
C ILE A 76 -24.49 -5.60 6.67
N GLY A 77 -25.39 -5.43 7.65
CA GLY A 77 -26.72 -6.06 7.64
C GLY A 77 -26.73 -7.59 7.71
N THR A 78 -25.56 -8.22 7.92
CA THR A 78 -25.33 -9.66 8.01
C THR A 78 -24.43 -9.94 9.21
N GLU A 79 -24.61 -11.07 9.91
CA GLU A 79 -23.66 -11.47 10.96
C GLU A 79 -22.34 -11.96 10.35
N LEU A 80 -21.44 -11.01 10.05
CA LEU A 80 -20.04 -11.30 9.77
C LEU A 80 -19.22 -11.14 11.05
N ARG A 81 -18.24 -12.03 11.25
CA ARG A 81 -17.36 -11.94 12.41
C ARG A 81 -16.43 -10.75 12.26
N LEU A 82 -16.38 -9.89 13.29
CA LEU A 82 -15.37 -8.83 13.37
C LEU A 82 -13.97 -9.43 13.34
N TYR A 83 -13.16 -8.98 12.38
CA TYR A 83 -11.80 -9.46 12.16
C TYR A 83 -10.76 -8.49 12.73
N ALA A 84 -10.84 -7.22 12.36
CA ALA A 84 -9.90 -6.19 12.81
C ALA A 84 -10.53 -4.80 12.74
N VAL A 85 -10.00 -3.86 13.53
CA VAL A 85 -10.39 -2.45 13.49
C VAL A 85 -9.12 -1.61 13.38
N ARG A 86 -9.10 -0.67 12.44
CA ARG A 86 -8.05 0.35 12.29
C ARG A 86 -8.69 1.72 12.53
N PRO A 87 -8.59 2.26 13.76
CA PRO A 87 -9.15 3.57 14.09
C PRO A 87 -8.49 4.69 13.29
N GLY A 88 -9.28 5.65 12.81
CA GLY A 88 -8.77 6.92 12.28
C GLY A 88 -8.38 7.82 13.46
N LEU A 89 -7.08 7.87 13.78
CA LEU A 89 -6.57 8.63 14.93
C LEU A 89 -6.12 10.04 14.55
N ALA A 90 -5.74 10.24 13.29
CA ALA A 90 -5.39 11.57 12.79
C ALA A 90 -6.64 12.32 12.29
N ALA A 91 -6.57 13.65 12.35
CA ALA A 91 -7.61 14.50 11.81
C ALA A 91 -7.85 14.19 10.33
N GLY A 92 -9.11 13.96 9.99
CA GLY A 92 -9.53 13.64 8.62
C GLY A 92 -9.25 12.21 8.17
N GLU A 93 -8.86 11.27 9.04
CA GLU A 93 -8.86 9.84 8.73
C GLU A 93 -10.21 9.19 9.05
N THR A 94 -10.59 8.19 8.26
CA THR A 94 -11.75 7.33 8.57
C THR A 94 -11.32 6.09 9.37
N THR A 95 -12.24 5.56 10.16
CA THR A 95 -12.05 4.28 10.84
C THR A 95 -12.43 3.14 9.90
N ARG A 96 -11.52 2.19 9.70
CA ARG A 96 -11.76 0.98 8.91
C ARG A 96 -12.12 -0.19 9.83
N VAL A 97 -13.33 -0.70 9.71
CA VAL A 97 -13.82 -1.88 10.42
C VAL A 97 -13.85 -3.06 9.45
N MET A 98 -13.12 -4.13 9.76
CA MET A 98 -12.88 -5.26 8.86
C MET A 98 -13.58 -6.51 9.40
N PHE A 99 -14.25 -7.23 8.51
CA PHE A 99 -15.05 -8.40 8.82
C PHE A 99 -14.57 -9.60 8.00
N ALA A 100 -14.58 -10.77 8.64
CA ALA A 100 -14.29 -12.04 7.97
C ALA A 100 -15.52 -12.47 7.19
N ASP A 101 -15.42 -12.36 5.86
CA ASP A 101 -16.48 -12.73 4.92
C ASP A 101 -16.08 -14.03 4.21
N PRO A 102 -16.79 -15.16 4.46
CA PRO A 102 -16.48 -16.44 3.84
C PRO A 102 -16.62 -16.46 2.31
N SER A 103 -17.26 -15.44 1.71
CA SER A 103 -17.39 -15.31 0.26
C SER A 103 -16.15 -14.71 -0.41
N LEU A 104 -15.22 -14.14 0.36
CA LEU A 104 -13.98 -13.55 -0.14
C LEU A 104 -12.82 -14.56 -0.15
N GLY A 105 -11.75 -14.22 -0.86
CA GLY A 105 -10.55 -15.06 -0.96
C GLY A 105 -9.80 -15.22 0.38
N PRO A 106 -8.84 -16.16 0.46
CA PRO A 106 -7.98 -16.27 1.63
C PRO A 106 -7.24 -14.95 1.87
N SER A 107 -7.21 -14.51 3.14
CA SER A 107 -6.62 -13.22 3.57
C SER A 107 -7.34 -11.97 3.06
N GLU A 108 -8.52 -12.10 2.45
CA GLU A 108 -9.38 -10.98 2.13
C GLU A 108 -10.43 -10.76 3.23
N THR A 109 -10.82 -9.50 3.42
CA THR A 109 -11.82 -9.11 4.43
C THR A 109 -12.70 -8.02 3.84
N ARG A 110 -13.98 -8.04 4.19
CA ARG A 110 -14.91 -6.96 3.89
C ARG A 110 -14.60 -5.78 4.81
N ALA A 111 -14.39 -4.58 4.27
CA ALA A 111 -13.98 -3.41 5.06
C ALA A 111 -15.00 -2.28 4.94
N ILE A 112 -15.54 -1.84 6.06
CA ILE A 112 -16.45 -0.69 6.14
C ILE A 112 -15.68 0.51 6.68
N PHE A 113 -15.74 1.63 5.98
CA PHE A 113 -15.10 2.88 6.37
C PHE A 113 -16.13 3.79 7.02
N ILE A 114 -15.85 4.20 8.26
CA ILE A 114 -16.73 5.01 9.09
C ILE A 114 -16.06 6.37 9.35
N ASP A 115 -16.84 7.43 9.22
CA ASP A 115 -16.47 8.76 9.68
C ASP A 115 -16.49 8.78 11.23
N PRO A 116 -15.34 8.95 11.90
CA PRO A 116 -15.27 8.83 13.36
C PRO A 116 -15.91 10.01 14.10
N LEU A 117 -16.27 11.08 13.39
CA LEU A 117 -16.89 12.28 13.97
C LEU A 117 -18.41 12.26 13.81
N LEU A 118 -18.88 11.90 12.61
CA LEU A 118 -20.31 11.92 12.26
C LEU A 118 -21.01 10.56 12.33
N LEU A 119 -20.30 9.47 12.63
CA LEU A 119 -20.86 8.11 12.75
C LEU A 119 -21.66 7.67 11.51
N ARG A 120 -21.13 7.96 10.33
CA ARG A 120 -21.70 7.55 9.05
C ARG A 120 -20.77 6.63 8.28
N CYS A 121 -21.35 5.71 7.53
CA CYS A 121 -20.61 4.93 6.55
C CYS A 121 -20.20 5.81 5.37
N VAL A 122 -18.93 5.74 5.00
CA VAL A 122 -18.33 6.50 3.90
C VAL A 122 -18.03 5.59 2.71
N ALA A 123 -17.65 4.32 2.95
CA ALA A 123 -17.40 3.31 1.92
C ALA A 123 -17.53 1.87 2.47
N ILE A 124 -17.72 0.89 1.57
CA ILE A 124 -17.94 -0.55 1.82
C ILE A 124 -17.04 -1.38 0.89
#